data_AF-A0AAN8PAN0-F1
#
_entry.id   AF-A0AAN8PAN0-F1
#
_cell.length_a   1.000
_cell.length_b   1.000
_cell.length_c   1.000
_cell.angle_alpha   90.00
_cell.angle_beta   90.00
_cell.angle_gamma   90.00
#
_symmetry.space_group_name_H-M   'P 1'
#
loop_
_entity.id
_entity.type
_entity.pdbx_description
1 polymer ?
#
loop_
_entity_poly.entity_id
_entity_poly.type
_entity_poly.pdbx_seq_one_letter_code
_entity_poly.pdbx_strand_id
1 'polypeptide(L)'
;MKAANASTRYTPRSETTSFQNTTIVRTVAMSASDTEQERLKSALWYHVGKLVDEACMDLNVNATPQFIGSLTELAWVQLDNIAKDLENFAKHANRSTVSTADVLLLARKNPDLHGLLQKVVDDEAAERAAKAAGKSRR
;
A
#
# COMPACT_ATOMS: atom_id res chain seq x y z
N MET A 1 22.21 -8.37 65.29
CA MET A 1 20.79 -8.09 65.62
C MET A 1 20.18 -7.45 64.38
N LYS A 2 19.38 -8.18 63.57
CA LYS A 2 17.89 -8.13 63.45
C LYS A 2 17.36 -6.69 63.31
N ALA A 3 16.48 -6.30 62.38
CA ALA A 3 15.76 -6.89 61.25
C ALA A 3 15.08 -5.69 60.51
N ALA A 4 15.05 -5.60 59.17
CA ALA A 4 13.93 -5.94 58.26
C ALA A 4 13.11 -4.74 57.72
N ASN A 5 12.65 -4.93 56.46
CA ASN A 5 11.57 -4.26 55.69
C ASN A 5 11.99 -3.08 54.77
N ALA A 6 11.69 -2.98 53.46
CA ALA A 6 10.91 -3.76 52.48
C ALA A 6 11.54 -3.51 51.08
N SER A 7 11.94 -4.53 50.33
CA SER A 7 11.18 -5.13 49.21
C SER A 7 10.91 -4.22 48.00
N THR A 8 11.86 -4.18 47.06
CA THR A 8 11.58 -3.98 45.62
C THR A 8 12.63 -4.77 44.84
N ARG A 9 12.46 -6.09 44.74
CA ARG A 9 13.23 -6.90 43.80
C ARG A 9 12.46 -6.94 42.48
N TYR A 10 13.03 -6.37 41.44
CA TYR A 10 12.60 -6.61 40.07
C TYR A 10 12.81 -8.09 39.76
N THR A 11 11.72 -8.82 39.54
CA THR A 11 11.74 -10.19 39.03
C THR A 11 11.74 -10.15 37.51
N PRO A 12 12.63 -10.88 36.82
CA PRO A 12 12.57 -10.99 35.37
C PRO A 12 11.42 -11.93 35.01
N ARG A 13 10.48 -11.45 34.18
CA ARG A 13 9.39 -12.26 33.66
C ARG A 13 9.93 -13.16 32.56
N SER A 14 10.28 -14.39 32.91
CA SER A 14 10.51 -15.46 31.94
C SER A 14 9.19 -15.96 31.37
N GLU A 15 9.23 -16.24 30.08
CA GLU A 15 8.41 -17.22 29.34
C GLU A 15 7.03 -16.80 28.80
N THR A 16 7.04 -16.77 27.46
CA THR A 16 5.97 -17.10 26.53
C THR A 16 4.72 -16.22 26.59
N THR A 17 4.81 -15.03 25.99
CA THR A 17 3.63 -14.46 25.33
C THR A 17 3.36 -15.29 24.08
N SER A 18 2.62 -16.37 24.30
CA SER A 18 1.85 -17.10 23.31
C SER A 18 1.16 -16.12 22.36
N PHE A 19 1.64 -16.01 21.12
CA PHE A 19 0.93 -15.40 19.99
C PHE A 19 -0.21 -16.35 19.57
N GLN A 20 -1.16 -16.57 20.48
CA GLN A 20 -2.37 -17.32 20.22
C GLN A 20 -3.54 -16.38 20.49
N ASN A 21 -4.08 -15.81 19.41
CA ASN A 21 -5.45 -16.09 18.99
C ASN A 21 -5.87 -15.17 17.83
N THR A 22 -5.38 -15.46 16.62
CA THR A 22 -6.10 -15.15 15.37
C THR A 22 -6.97 -16.36 14.97
N THR A 23 -7.68 -16.91 15.96
CA THR A 23 -8.73 -17.92 15.76
C THR A 23 -9.93 -17.52 16.58
N ILE A 24 -10.52 -16.36 16.26
CA ILE A 24 -11.97 -16.26 16.36
C ILE A 24 -12.49 -16.77 15.03
N VAL A 25 -12.81 -18.06 15.04
CA VAL A 25 -13.81 -18.68 14.16
C VAL A 25 -15.06 -17.80 14.17
N ARG A 26 -15.10 -16.84 13.25
CA ARG A 26 -16.34 -16.22 12.84
C ARG A 26 -16.89 -17.11 11.74
N THR A 27 -17.68 -18.12 12.15
CA THR A 27 -18.64 -18.77 11.27
C THR A 27 -19.73 -17.76 10.91
N VAL A 28 -19.35 -16.73 10.16
CA VAL A 28 -20.22 -15.91 9.34
C VAL A 28 -19.91 -16.37 7.93
N ALA A 29 -20.93 -16.71 7.15
CA ALA A 29 -20.77 -17.03 5.75
C ALA A 29 -20.05 -15.85 5.07
N MET A 30 -18.73 -15.97 4.90
CA MET A 30 -17.92 -14.99 4.18
C MET A 30 -18.42 -14.98 2.75
N SER A 31 -18.91 -13.81 2.33
CA SER A 31 -19.36 -13.64 0.96
C SER A 31 -18.16 -13.83 0.02
N ALA A 32 -18.41 -14.23 -1.23
CA ALA A 32 -17.33 -14.34 -2.22
C ALA A 32 -16.56 -13.02 -2.41
N SER A 33 -17.17 -11.88 -2.07
CA SER A 33 -16.51 -10.57 -2.03
C SER A 33 -15.54 -10.41 -0.86
N ASP A 34 -15.83 -10.99 0.30
CA ASP A 34 -14.94 -10.88 1.48
C ASP A 34 -13.66 -11.70 1.25
N THR A 35 -13.78 -12.89 0.65
CA THR A 35 -12.63 -13.74 0.32
C THR A 35 -11.75 -13.10 -0.77
N GLU A 36 -12.35 -12.40 -1.72
CA GLU A 36 -11.64 -11.62 -2.74
C GLU A 36 -10.85 -10.47 -2.11
N GLN A 37 -11.48 -9.70 -1.22
CA GLN A 37 -10.82 -8.59 -0.53
C GLN A 37 -9.64 -9.06 0.31
N GLU A 38 -9.79 -10.14 1.07
CA GLU A 38 -8.70 -10.72 1.85
C GLU A 38 -7.52 -11.15 0.98
N ARG A 39 -7.80 -11.75 -0.18
CA ARG A 39 -6.76 -12.15 -1.13
C ARG A 39 -6.02 -10.95 -1.71
N LEU A 40 -6.75 -9.92 -2.16
CA LEU A 40 -6.17 -8.68 -2.68
C LEU A 40 -5.33 -7.96 -1.62
N LYS A 41 -5.83 -7.91 -0.37
CA LYS A 41 -5.14 -7.27 0.74
C LYS A 41 -3.88 -8.02 1.14
N SER A 42 -3.90 -9.36 1.09
CA SER A 42 -2.71 -10.19 1.32
C SER A 42 -1.64 -9.97 0.24
N ALA A 43 -2.06 -9.84 -1.02
CA ALA A 43 -1.14 -9.49 -2.12
C ALA A 43 -0.56 -8.08 -1.94
N LEU A 44 -1.38 -7.11 -1.52
CA LEU A 44 -0.91 -5.76 -1.20
C LEU A 44 0.12 -5.78 -0.06
N TRP A 45 -0.15 -6.50 1.03
CA TRP A 45 0.78 -6.64 2.15
C TRP A 45 2.15 -7.19 1.70
N TYR A 46 2.16 -8.21 0.83
CA TYR A 46 3.38 -8.76 0.26
C TYR A 46 4.19 -7.71 -0.50
N HIS A 47 3.55 -6.95 -1.40
CA HIS A 47 4.22 -5.93 -2.20
C HIS A 47 4.68 -4.73 -1.35
N VAL A 48 3.88 -4.29 -0.38
CA VAL A 48 4.27 -3.25 0.57
C VAL A 48 5.48 -3.71 1.39
N GLY A 49 5.51 -4.95 1.84
CA GLY A 49 6.68 -5.52 2.52
C GLY A 49 7.95 -5.43 1.66
N LYS A 50 7.86 -5.78 0.37
CA LYS A 50 9.01 -5.67 -0.55
C LYS A 50 9.49 -4.23 -0.74
N LEU A 51 8.59 -3.28 -0.95
CA LEU A 51 8.95 -1.86 -1.08
C LEU A 51 9.57 -1.31 0.21
N VAL A 52 9.05 -1.72 1.36
CA VAL A 52 9.60 -1.33 2.66
C VAL A 52 10.99 -1.93 2.87
N ASP A 53 11.19 -3.22 2.54
CA ASP A 53 12.49 -3.87 2.64
C ASP A 53 13.54 -3.14 1.77
N GLU A 54 13.20 -2.80 0.52
CA GLU A 54 14.07 -2.03 -0.38
C GLU A 54 14.43 -0.66 0.21
N ALA A 55 13.44 0.10 0.69
CA ALA A 55 13.66 1.41 1.32
C ALA A 55 14.48 1.29 2.62
N CYS A 56 14.28 0.23 3.40
CA CYS A 56 15.01 -0.05 4.63
C CYS A 56 16.49 -0.34 4.37
N MET A 57 16.82 -0.98 3.25
CA MET A 57 18.21 -1.19 2.83
C MET A 57 18.91 0.14 2.57
N ASP A 58 18.28 1.06 1.85
CA ASP A 58 18.85 2.38 1.55
C ASP A 58 19.02 3.25 2.80
N LEU A 59 18.07 3.15 3.72
CA LEU A 59 18.06 3.93 4.97
C LEU A 59 18.89 3.28 6.09
N ASN A 60 19.36 2.05 5.90
CA ASN A 60 20.07 1.24 6.90
C ASN A 60 19.29 1.13 8.24
N VAL A 61 17.98 0.88 8.15
CA VAL A 61 17.06 0.69 9.29
C VAL A 61 16.18 -0.54 9.05
N ASN A 62 15.56 -1.07 10.11
CA ASN A 62 14.61 -2.18 10.01
C ASN A 62 13.18 -1.69 10.23
N ALA A 63 12.24 -2.19 9.43
CA ALA A 63 10.81 -1.98 9.63
C ALA A 63 10.22 -3.04 10.57
N THR A 64 9.29 -2.63 11.43
CA THR A 64 8.54 -3.56 12.26
C THR A 64 7.38 -4.17 11.46
N PRO A 65 6.93 -5.41 11.79
CA PRO A 65 5.74 -5.99 11.17
C PRO A 65 4.49 -5.11 11.35
N GLN A 66 4.40 -4.39 12.47
CA GLN A 66 3.31 -3.46 12.75
C GLN A 66 3.35 -2.26 11.80
N PHE A 67 4.53 -1.71 11.51
CA PHE A 67 4.67 -0.62 10.54
C PHE A 67 4.23 -1.05 9.14
N ILE A 68 4.68 -2.24 8.68
CA ILE A 68 4.27 -2.80 7.38
C ILE A 68 2.75 -3.01 7.34
N GLY A 69 2.17 -3.54 8.42
CA GLY A 69 0.72 -3.70 8.55
C GLY A 69 -0.03 -2.36 8.48
N SER A 70 0.40 -1.35 9.25
CA SER A 70 -0.22 -0.02 9.23
C SER A 70 -0.09 0.67 7.86
N LEU A 71 1.05 0.53 7.19
CA LEU A 71 1.24 1.07 5.84
C LEU A 71 0.36 0.37 4.80
N THR A 72 0.15 -0.94 4.94
CA THR A 72 -0.78 -1.71 4.09
C THR A 72 -2.22 -1.21 4.26
N GLU A 73 -2.67 -1.00 5.50
CA GLU A 73 -4.00 -0.44 5.78
C GLU A 73 -4.16 0.97 5.22
N LEU A 74 -3.14 1.82 5.37
CA LEU A 74 -3.13 3.15 4.80
C LEU A 74 -3.27 3.10 3.27
N ALA A 75 -2.45 2.29 2.60
CA ALA A 75 -2.51 2.13 1.15
C ALA A 75 -3.88 1.61 0.69
N TRP A 76 -4.47 0.66 1.43
CA TRP A 76 -5.80 0.14 1.15
C TRP A 76 -6.89 1.22 1.18
N VAL A 77 -6.89 2.08 2.20
CA VAL A 77 -7.82 3.23 2.29
C VAL A 77 -7.57 4.24 1.17
N GLN A 78 -6.31 4.49 0.83
CA GLN A 78 -5.97 5.41 -0.26
C GLN A 78 -6.43 4.90 -1.62
N LEU A 79 -6.37 3.59 -1.88
CA LEU A 79 -6.87 2.99 -3.12
C LEU A 79 -8.37 3.22 -3.31
N ASP A 80 -9.17 3.13 -2.25
CA ASP A 80 -10.61 3.40 -2.30
C ASP A 80 -10.91 4.86 -2.68
N ASN A 81 -10.17 5.81 -2.09
CA ASN A 81 -10.29 7.23 -2.43
C ASN A 81 -9.86 7.51 -3.88
N ILE A 82 -8.72 6.95 -4.31
CA ILE A 82 -8.19 7.13 -5.65
C ILE A 82 -9.14 6.56 -6.71
N ALA A 83 -9.69 5.36 -6.48
CA ALA A 83 -10.63 4.74 -7.41
C ALA A 83 -11.87 5.61 -7.64
N LYS A 84 -12.46 6.15 -6.56
CA LYS A 84 -13.62 7.05 -6.62
C LYS A 84 -13.30 8.35 -7.35
N ASP A 85 -12.16 8.95 -7.06
CA ASP A 85 -11.72 10.19 -7.73
C ASP A 85 -11.52 9.97 -9.23
N LEU A 86 -10.84 8.89 -9.63
CA LEU A 86 -10.61 8.54 -11.04
C LEU A 86 -11.92 8.27 -11.78
N GLU A 87 -12.86 7.55 -11.16
CA GLU A 87 -14.18 7.32 -11.74
C GLU A 87 -14.94 8.62 -11.95
N ASN A 88 -14.91 9.52 -10.96
CA ASN A 88 -15.57 10.82 -11.04
C ASN A 88 -14.95 11.72 -12.12
N PHE A 89 -13.63 11.73 -12.29
CA PHE A 89 -12.96 12.49 -13.34
C PHE A 89 -13.32 11.99 -14.74
N ALA A 90 -13.33 10.68 -14.95
CA ALA A 90 -13.74 10.10 -16.23
C ALA A 90 -15.21 10.43 -16.53
N LYS A 91 -16.11 10.27 -15.55
CA LYS A 91 -17.54 10.60 -15.68
C LYS A 91 -17.77 12.09 -15.96
N HIS A 92 -17.02 12.99 -15.31
CA HIS A 92 -17.11 14.43 -15.53
C HIS A 92 -16.78 14.81 -16.98
N ALA A 93 -15.89 14.05 -17.62
CA ALA A 93 -15.55 14.19 -19.04
C ALA A 93 -16.45 13.36 -19.99
N ASN A 94 -17.58 12.83 -19.51
CA ASN A 94 -18.49 11.94 -20.26
C ASN A 94 -17.81 10.68 -20.82
N ARG A 95 -16.81 10.13 -20.11
CA ARG A 95 -16.10 8.89 -20.48
C ARG A 95 -16.42 7.78 -19.46
N SER A 96 -16.45 6.54 -19.94
CA SER A 96 -16.52 5.34 -19.09
C SER A 96 -15.16 4.68 -18.86
N THR A 97 -14.12 5.17 -19.53
CA THR A 97 -12.75 4.66 -19.43
C THR A 97 -11.82 5.74 -18.88
N VAL A 98 -11.07 5.38 -17.83
CA VAL A 98 -10.04 6.23 -17.23
C VAL A 98 -8.87 6.42 -18.20
N SER A 99 -8.37 7.65 -18.27
CA SER A 99 -7.30 8.09 -19.16
C SER A 99 -6.12 8.67 -18.36
N THR A 100 -4.98 8.91 -19.02
CA THR A 100 -3.81 9.54 -18.40
C THR A 100 -4.11 10.93 -17.83
N ALA A 101 -5.02 11.68 -18.48
CA ALA A 101 -5.45 12.99 -17.99
C ALA A 101 -6.11 12.92 -16.61
N ASP A 102 -6.87 11.86 -16.32
CA ASP A 102 -7.54 11.68 -15.02
C ASP A 102 -6.51 11.42 -13.90
N VAL A 103 -5.45 10.66 -14.21
CA VAL A 103 -4.35 10.38 -13.28
C VAL A 103 -3.49 11.63 -13.03
N LEU A 104 -3.21 12.41 -14.08
CA LEU A 104 -2.51 13.69 -13.93
C LEU A 104 -3.32 14.70 -13.10
N LEU A 105 -4.65 14.70 -13.26
CA LEU A 105 -5.56 15.53 -12.47
C LEU A 105 -5.58 15.10 -11.01
N LEU A 106 -5.50 13.80 -10.71
CA LEU A 106 -5.38 13.28 -9.34
C LEU A 106 -4.12 13.83 -8.64
N ALA A 107 -2.99 13.87 -9.36
CA ALA A 107 -1.71 14.33 -8.83
C ALA A 107 -1.60 15.86 -8.64
N ARG A 108 -2.60 16.65 -9.07
CA ARG A 108 -2.54 18.13 -9.12
C ARG A 108 -2.17 18.82 -7.80
N LYS A 109 -2.41 18.18 -6.65
CA LYS A 109 -2.13 18.75 -5.33
C LYS A 109 -0.66 18.63 -4.92
N ASN A 110 0.13 17.82 -5.65
CA ASN A 110 1.55 17.63 -5.41
C ASN A 110 2.30 17.93 -6.73
N PRO A 111 2.89 19.13 -6.87
CA PRO A 111 3.51 19.55 -8.13
C PRO A 111 4.69 18.66 -8.53
N ASP A 112 5.46 18.14 -7.57
CA ASP A 112 6.59 17.26 -7.83
C ASP A 112 6.11 15.91 -8.37
N LEU A 113 5.09 15.32 -7.73
CA LEU A 113 4.46 14.09 -8.20
C LEU A 113 3.84 14.28 -9.59
N HIS A 114 3.13 15.40 -9.80
CA HIS A 114 2.55 15.72 -11.10
C HIS A 114 3.63 15.82 -12.18
N GLY A 115 4.75 16.50 -11.90
CA GLY A 115 5.87 16.62 -12.82
C GLY A 115 6.52 15.26 -13.13
N LEU A 116 6.66 14.38 -12.14
CA LEU A 116 7.19 13.04 -12.36
C LEU A 116 6.25 12.20 -13.24
N LEU A 117 4.95 12.19 -12.95
CA LEU A 117 3.97 11.45 -13.73
C LEU A 117 3.83 12.01 -15.16
N GLN A 118 3.94 13.33 -15.33
CA GLN A 118 3.92 13.95 -16.65
C GLN A 118 5.07 13.42 -17.52
N LYS A 119 6.29 13.34 -16.97
CA LYS A 119 7.43 12.75 -17.69
C LYS A 119 7.17 11.32 -18.14
N VAL A 120 6.60 10.48 -17.26
CA VAL A 120 6.24 9.10 -17.61
C VAL A 120 5.25 9.06 -18.79
N VAL A 121 4.24 9.93 -18.79
CA VAL A 121 3.26 10.03 -19.89
C VAL A 121 3.93 10.47 -21.19
N ASP A 122 4.83 11.45 -21.13
CA ASP A 122 5.54 11.97 -22.28
C ASP A 122 6.48 10.90 -22.89
N ASP A 123 7.20 10.16 -22.04
CA ASP A 123 8.08 9.06 -22.44
C ASP A 123 7.29 7.93 -23.12
N GLU A 124 6.14 7.53 -22.57
CA GLU A 124 5.25 6.54 -23.19
C GLU A 124 4.72 7.02 -24.56
N ALA A 125 4.38 8.30 -24.68
CA ALA A 125 3.90 8.87 -25.93
C ALA A 125 5.00 8.86 -27.01
N ALA A 126 6.23 9.21 -26.63
CA ALA A 126 7.40 9.14 -27.51
C ALA A 126 7.68 7.71 -27.98
N GLU A 127 7.64 6.72 -27.09
CA GLU A 127 7.80 5.31 -27.46
C GLU A 127 6.72 4.83 -28.44
N ARG A 128 5.46 5.19 -28.20
CA ARG A 128 4.34 4.80 -29.09
C ARG A 128 4.51 5.43 -30.47
N ALA A 129 4.93 6.68 -30.55
CA ALA A 129 5.22 7.36 -31.81
C ALA A 129 6.37 6.68 -32.57
N ALA A 130 7.45 6.31 -31.88
CA ALA A 130 8.58 5.60 -32.47
C ALA A 130 8.17 4.23 -33.05
N LYS A 131 7.36 3.45 -32.30
CA LYS A 131 6.83 2.15 -32.74
C LYS A 131 5.91 2.31 -33.97
N ALA A 132 5.08 3.35 -34.01
CA ALA A 132 4.21 3.64 -35.15
C ALA A 132 5.00 4.01 -36.42
N ALA A 133 6.04 4.84 -36.28
CA ALA A 133 6.93 5.19 -37.39
C ALA A 133 7.69 3.98 -37.94
N GLY A 134 8.12 3.05 -37.09
CA GLY A 134 8.77 1.80 -37.50
C GLY A 134 7.84 0.84 -38.26
N LYS A 135 6.54 0.81 -37.91
CA LYS A 135 5.54 -0.03 -38.58
C LYS A 135 5.12 0.53 -39.95
N SER A 136 5.08 1.85 -40.11
CA SER A 136 4.79 2.48 -41.41
C SER A 136 5.93 2.32 -42.44
N ARG A 137 7.14 1.98 -41.99
CA ARG A 137 8.34 1.86 -42.82
C ARG A 137 8.61 0.42 -43.30
N ARG A 138 7.74 -0.52 -42.93
CA ARG A 138 7.86 -1.96 -43.19
C ARG A 138 6.69 -2.43 -44.06
#